data_AF-A0A950GBD2-F1
#
_entry.id   AF-A0A950GBD2-F1
#
_cell.length_a   1.000
_cell.length_b   1.000
_cell.length_c   1.000
_cell.angle_alpha   90.00
_cell.angle_beta   90.00
_cell.angle_gamma   90.00
#
_symmetry.space_group_name_H-M   'P 1'
#
loop_
_entity.id
_entity.type
_entity.pdbx_description
1 polymer ?
#
loop_
_entity_poly.entity_id
_entity_poly.type
_entity_poly.pdbx_seq_one_letter_code
_entity_poly.pdbx_strand_id
1 'polypeptide(L)'
;MRAPIFVVLAAGFWMIGTATLFAADEPAEAPPSPELVSQGKSLYRQLCSNCHGVNMVNPGTSSFDLRKFPHDDHARFVNSVTHGKNTMPAWGDILKPEEIDALWAYVRSGGKT
;
A
#
# COMPACT_ATOMS: atom_id res chain seq x y z
N MET A 1 54.58 -2.28 9.58
CA MET A 1 55.39 -1.04 9.65
C MET A 1 54.51 0.06 9.08
N ARG A 2 53.74 0.78 9.91
CA ARG A 2 53.98 2.19 10.33
C ARG A 2 54.28 3.07 9.12
N ALA A 3 53.41 3.99 8.72
CA ALA A 3 53.27 5.30 9.38
C ALA A 3 51.98 6.06 8.95
N PRO A 4 51.61 7.12 9.69
CA PRO A 4 50.25 7.66 9.81
C PRO A 4 50.00 8.90 8.92
N ILE A 5 48.74 9.15 8.58
CA ILE A 5 48.32 10.39 7.92
C ILE A 5 47.82 11.37 8.97
N PHE A 6 48.38 12.57 8.85
CA PHE A 6 48.28 13.73 9.70
C PHE A 6 46.85 14.24 9.87
N VAL A 7 46.53 14.55 11.13
CA VAL A 7 45.40 15.40 11.53
C VAL A 7 45.54 16.75 10.82
N VAL A 8 44.54 17.12 10.01
CA VAL A 8 44.33 18.51 9.55
C VAL A 8 43.03 19.01 10.15
N LEU A 9 43.17 20.08 10.92
CA LEU A 9 42.15 20.81 11.65
C LEU A 9 41.09 21.42 10.71
N ALA A 10 39.85 21.44 11.18
CA ALA A 10 38.69 22.02 10.54
C ALA A 10 38.79 23.55 10.37
N ALA A 11 38.35 24.06 9.21
CA ALA A 11 37.55 25.29 9.07
C ALA A 11 37.30 25.54 7.58
N GLY A 12 36.03 25.51 7.14
CA GLY A 12 35.70 25.84 5.74
C GLY A 12 34.31 25.38 5.33
N PHE A 13 33.29 26.09 5.80
CA PHE A 13 31.92 25.96 5.33
C PHE A 13 31.82 26.55 3.92
N TRP A 14 32.00 25.74 2.87
CA TRP A 14 31.61 26.06 1.49
C TRP A 14 30.66 24.97 0.99
N MET A 15 29.40 25.12 1.41
CA MET A 15 28.26 24.41 0.84
C MET A 15 27.97 25.00 -0.55
N ILE A 16 28.50 24.37 -1.59
CA ILE A 16 27.87 24.39 -2.93
C ILE A 16 27.69 22.93 -3.34
N GLY A 17 26.82 22.23 -2.61
CA GLY A 17 26.27 20.97 -3.06
C GLY A 17 25.12 21.29 -4.01
N THR A 18 25.32 21.14 -5.32
CA THR A 18 24.20 21.07 -6.27
C THR A 18 23.41 19.80 -5.94
N ALA A 19 22.37 19.93 -5.14
CA ALA A 19 21.37 18.88 -4.96
C ALA A 19 20.66 18.70 -6.29
N THR A 20 21.13 17.77 -7.12
CA THR A 20 20.32 17.24 -8.22
C THR A 20 19.14 16.53 -7.57
N LEU A 21 17.99 17.19 -7.58
CA LEU A 21 16.69 16.59 -7.37
C LEU A 21 16.54 15.46 -8.41
N PHE A 22 16.93 14.25 -8.05
CA PHE A 22 16.41 13.08 -8.73
C PHE A 22 14.93 13.02 -8.35
N ALA A 23 14.07 13.52 -9.23
CA ALA A 23 12.68 13.11 -9.25
C ALA A 23 12.72 11.60 -9.48
N ALA A 24 12.51 10.83 -8.42
CA ALA A 24 12.21 9.42 -8.55
C ALA A 24 10.86 9.35 -9.28
N ASP A 25 10.92 9.15 -10.58
CA ASP A 25 9.82 8.60 -11.36
C ASP A 25 9.63 7.18 -10.79
N GLU A 26 8.85 7.07 -9.69
CA GLU A 26 8.46 5.77 -9.15
C GLU A 26 7.68 5.06 -10.26
N PRO A 27 8.20 3.94 -10.81
CA PRO A 27 7.52 3.29 -11.91
C PRO A 27 6.12 2.88 -11.45
N ALA A 28 5.12 3.34 -12.18
CA ALA A 28 3.73 2.97 -11.94
C ALA A 28 3.64 1.44 -11.88
N GLU A 29 3.15 0.92 -10.75
CA GLU A 29 3.12 -0.51 -10.50
C GLU A 29 2.31 -1.23 -11.58
N ALA A 30 2.83 -2.36 -12.07
CA ALA A 30 2.18 -3.14 -13.12
C ALA A 30 0.74 -3.53 -12.71
N PRO A 31 -0.19 -3.64 -13.68
CA PRO A 31 -1.55 -4.08 -13.38
C PRO A 31 -1.52 -5.47 -12.71
N PRO A 32 -2.40 -5.70 -11.73
CA PRO A 32 -2.42 -6.97 -10.99
C PRO A 32 -2.77 -8.13 -11.92
N SER A 33 -2.20 -9.32 -11.67
CA SER A 33 -2.49 -10.51 -12.48
C SER A 33 -3.96 -10.96 -12.27
N PRO A 34 -4.63 -11.52 -13.30
CA PRO A 34 -6.01 -11.98 -13.17
C PRO A 34 -6.23 -13.03 -12.07
N GLU A 35 -5.24 -13.90 -11.86
CA GLU A 35 -5.26 -14.93 -10.81
C GLU A 35 -5.29 -14.29 -9.41
N LEU A 36 -4.42 -13.30 -9.16
CA LEU A 36 -4.35 -12.60 -7.88
C LEU A 36 -5.64 -11.82 -7.60
N VAL A 37 -6.22 -11.20 -8.63
CA VAL A 37 -7.53 -10.54 -8.53
C VAL A 37 -8.64 -11.54 -8.20
N SER A 38 -8.63 -12.75 -8.78
CA SER A 38 -9.61 -13.81 -8.51
C SER A 38 -9.53 -14.32 -7.07
N GLN A 39 -8.30 -14.53 -6.57
CA GLN A 39 -8.04 -14.88 -5.17
C GLN A 39 -8.55 -13.78 -4.23
N GLY A 40 -8.20 -12.52 -4.51
CA GLY A 40 -8.67 -11.35 -3.77
C GLY A 40 -10.19 -11.23 -3.76
N LYS A 41 -10.86 -11.44 -4.90
CA LYS A 41 -12.33 -11.45 -4.99
C LYS A 41 -12.92 -12.49 -4.06
N SER A 42 -12.30 -13.66 -3.94
CA SER A 42 -12.81 -14.75 -3.10
C SER A 42 -12.62 -14.49 -1.62
N LEU A 43 -11.48 -13.93 -1.21
CA LEU A 43 -11.26 -13.46 0.16
C LEU A 43 -12.23 -12.32 0.53
N TYR A 44 -12.38 -11.34 -0.36
CA TYR A 44 -13.27 -10.21 -0.18
C TYR A 44 -14.72 -10.63 0.07
N ARG A 45 -15.23 -11.61 -0.69
CA ARG A 45 -16.59 -12.17 -0.50
C ARG A 45 -16.79 -12.81 0.87
N GLN A 46 -15.74 -13.36 1.47
CA GLN A 46 -15.84 -14.05 2.76
C GLN A 46 -15.74 -13.08 3.94
N LEU A 47 -14.91 -12.05 3.82
CA LEU A 47 -14.50 -11.24 4.97
C LEU A 47 -15.02 -9.79 4.91
N CYS A 48 -15.14 -9.22 3.71
CA CYS A 48 -15.29 -7.77 3.54
C CYS A 48 -16.69 -7.36 3.05
N SER A 49 -17.31 -8.21 2.22
CA SER A 49 -18.55 -7.85 1.51
C SER A 49 -19.76 -7.65 2.41
N ASN A 50 -19.74 -8.17 3.65
CA ASN A 50 -20.82 -7.94 4.61
C ASN A 50 -20.99 -6.45 4.94
N CYS A 51 -19.90 -5.69 4.95
CA CYS A 51 -19.94 -4.25 5.23
C CYS A 51 -19.82 -3.44 3.94
N HIS A 52 -18.83 -3.75 3.11
CA HIS A 52 -18.51 -2.99 1.89
C HIS A 52 -19.36 -3.39 0.67
N GLY A 53 -20.24 -4.39 0.82
CA GLY A 53 -21.15 -4.85 -0.20
C GLY A 53 -20.53 -5.83 -1.20
N VAL A 54 -21.40 -6.50 -1.96
CA VAL A 54 -21.00 -7.41 -3.03
C VAL A 54 -20.36 -6.59 -4.15
N ASN A 55 -19.23 -7.08 -4.68
CA ASN A 55 -18.45 -6.38 -5.71
C ASN A 55 -18.08 -4.94 -5.34
N MET A 56 -17.85 -4.66 -4.05
CA MET A 56 -17.55 -3.32 -3.51
C MET A 56 -18.65 -2.28 -3.71
N VAL A 57 -19.85 -2.71 -4.07
CA VAL A 57 -21.01 -1.81 -4.16
C VAL A 57 -21.59 -1.67 -2.76
N ASN A 58 -21.22 -0.60 -2.07
CA ASN A 58 -21.74 -0.30 -0.74
C ASN A 58 -23.30 -0.29 -0.78
N PRO A 59 -23.98 -1.11 0.04
CA PRO A 59 -25.44 -1.24 0.03
C PRO A 59 -26.16 -0.14 0.83
N GLY A 60 -25.52 1.01 1.09
CA GLY A 60 -26.04 2.10 1.92
C GLY A 60 -25.66 1.97 3.40
N THR A 61 -24.64 1.18 3.72
CA THR A 61 -24.06 1.11 5.07
C THR A 61 -23.11 2.29 5.28
N SER A 62 -22.74 2.55 6.54
CA SER A 62 -21.72 3.54 6.92
C SER A 62 -20.30 3.17 6.47
N SER A 63 -20.12 2.04 5.78
CA SER A 63 -18.82 1.62 5.25
C SER A 63 -18.34 2.54 4.12
N PHE A 64 -17.05 2.50 3.82
CA PHE A 64 -16.51 3.25 2.69
C PHE A 64 -16.84 2.56 1.35
N ASP A 65 -17.23 3.32 0.33
CA ASP A 65 -17.40 2.80 -1.04
C ASP A 65 -16.03 2.57 -1.67
N LEU A 66 -15.56 1.31 -1.65
CA LEU A 66 -14.22 0.93 -2.08
C LEU A 66 -13.97 1.16 -3.58
N ARG A 67 -15.02 1.35 -4.40
CA ARG A 67 -14.87 1.73 -5.82
C ARG A 67 -14.32 3.15 -6.00
N LYS A 68 -14.32 3.95 -4.93
CA LYS A 68 -13.72 5.29 -4.86
C LYS A 68 -12.38 5.30 -4.14
N PHE A 69 -11.86 4.13 -3.75
CA PHE A 69 -10.56 4.05 -3.12
C PHE A 69 -9.47 4.34 -4.17
N PRO A 70 -8.49 5.20 -3.86
CA PRO A 70 -7.39 5.52 -4.79
C PRO A 70 -6.57 4.29 -5.16
N HIS A 71 -6.23 4.15 -6.44
CA HIS A 71 -5.55 2.96 -6.98
C HIS A 71 -4.05 2.89 -6.65
N ASP A 72 -3.48 3.98 -6.13
CA ASP A 72 -2.06 4.20 -5.85
C ASP A 72 -1.75 4.25 -4.34
N ASP A 73 -2.75 4.16 -3.47
CA ASP A 73 -2.58 4.29 -2.01
C ASP A 73 -2.54 2.93 -1.29
N HIS A 74 -1.57 2.09 -1.69
CA HIS A 74 -1.41 0.76 -1.11
C HIS A 74 -1.17 0.82 0.41
N ALA A 75 -0.34 1.77 0.87
CA ALA A 75 0.00 1.90 2.27
C ALA A 75 -1.24 2.18 3.15
N ARG A 76 -2.15 3.06 2.72
CA ARG A 76 -3.41 3.29 3.44
C ARG A 76 -4.32 2.06 3.43
N PHE A 77 -4.34 1.31 2.32
CA PHE A 77 -5.10 0.07 2.24
C PHE A 77 -4.59 -0.94 3.28
N VAL A 78 -3.29 -1.25 3.25
CA VAL A 78 -2.64 -2.18 4.19
C VAL A 78 -2.85 -1.73 5.62
N ASN A 79 -2.66 -0.43 5.91
CA ASN A 79 -2.87 0.10 7.26
C ASN A 79 -4.31 -0.13 7.74
N SER A 80 -5.30 0.17 6.90
CA SER A 80 -6.71 0.00 7.23
C SER A 80 -7.06 -1.47 7.46
N VAL A 81 -6.65 -2.37 6.57
CA VAL A 81 -6.97 -3.81 6.69
C VAL A 81 -6.27 -4.43 7.89
N THR A 82 -4.99 -4.11 8.09
CA THR A 82 -4.17 -4.70 9.17
C THR A 82 -4.65 -4.24 10.54
N HIS A 83 -4.88 -2.94 10.71
CA HIS A 83 -5.15 -2.34 12.03
C HIS A 83 -6.63 -1.99 12.27
N GLY A 84 -7.49 -2.20 11.28
CA GLY A 84 -8.88 -1.75 11.32
C GLY A 84 -9.01 -0.24 11.12
N LYS A 85 -10.25 0.22 11.00
CA LYS A 85 -10.57 1.65 10.86
C LYS A 85 -11.99 1.93 11.34
N ASN A 86 -12.15 2.81 12.33
CA ASN A 86 -13.44 3.07 12.97
C ASN A 86 -14.08 1.76 13.46
N THR A 87 -15.22 1.37 12.89
CA THR A 87 -15.92 0.11 13.18
C THR A 87 -15.44 -1.07 12.34
N MET A 88 -14.53 -0.86 11.37
CA MET A 88 -13.94 -1.93 10.58
C MET A 88 -12.93 -2.71 11.45
N PRO A 89 -13.07 -4.04 11.59
CA PRO A 89 -12.18 -4.84 12.41
C PRO A 89 -10.76 -4.89 11.84
N ALA A 90 -9.79 -5.15 12.72
CA ALA A 90 -8.40 -5.41 12.36
C ALA A 90 -8.25 -6.86 11.88
N TRP A 91 -7.59 -7.05 10.74
CA TRP A 91 -7.39 -8.37 10.14
C TRP A 91 -5.93 -8.84 10.16
N GLY A 92 -5.00 -8.05 10.71
CA GLY A 92 -3.56 -8.33 10.68
C GLY A 92 -3.14 -9.66 11.31
N ASP A 93 -3.89 -10.15 12.31
CA ASP A 93 -3.61 -11.44 12.96
C ASP A 93 -4.32 -12.63 12.28
N ILE A 94 -5.18 -12.36 11.29
CA ILE A 94 -6.03 -13.35 10.61
C ILE A 94 -5.54 -13.59 9.19
N LEU A 95 -5.17 -12.52 8.48
CA LEU A 95 -4.74 -12.55 7.09
C LEU A 95 -3.22 -12.60 6.98
N LYS A 96 -2.73 -13.42 6.06
CA LYS A 96 -1.32 -13.41 5.67
C LYS A 96 -1.01 -12.20 4.79
N PRO A 97 0.25 -11.74 4.73
CA PRO A 97 0.66 -10.65 3.85
C PRO A 97 0.22 -10.85 2.39
N GLU A 98 0.36 -12.06 1.86
CA GLU A 98 0.00 -12.38 0.47
C GLU A 98 -1.52 -12.32 0.24
N GLU A 99 -2.32 -12.56 1.27
CA GLU A 99 -3.78 -12.43 1.21
C GLU A 99 -4.22 -10.96 1.24
N ILE A 100 -3.50 -10.12 1.97
CA ILE A 100 -3.68 -8.66 1.94
C ILE A 100 -3.33 -8.12 0.56
N ASP A 101 -2.24 -8.58 -0.05
CA ASP A 101 -1.85 -8.20 -1.41
C ASP A 101 -2.90 -8.67 -2.45
N ALA A 102 -3.46 -9.86 -2.28
CA ALA A 102 -4.56 -10.34 -3.13
C ALA A 102 -5.82 -9.47 -2.98
N LEU A 103 -6.19 -9.10 -1.75
CA LEU A 103 -7.30 -8.16 -1.52
C LEU A 103 -7.02 -6.80 -2.14
N TRP A 104 -5.79 -6.30 -2.04
CA TRP A 104 -5.37 -5.05 -2.69
C TRP A 104 -5.53 -5.12 -4.20
N ALA A 105 -5.05 -6.19 -4.84
CA ALA A 105 -5.22 -6.42 -6.27
C ALA A 105 -6.70 -6.36 -6.71
N TYR A 106 -7.60 -6.93 -5.89
CA TYR A 106 -9.03 -6.86 -6.15
C TYR A 106 -9.65 -5.46 -5.96
N VAL A 107 -9.26 -4.73 -4.90
CA VAL A 107 -9.73 -3.36 -4.69
C VAL A 107 -9.22 -2.45 -5.82
N ARG A 108 -7.94 -2.59 -6.19
CA ARG A 108 -7.31 -1.85 -7.29
C ARG A 108 -7.91 -2.18 -8.66
N SER A 109 -8.56 -3.33 -8.85
CA SER A 109 -9.28 -3.62 -10.10
C SER A 109 -10.62 -2.88 -10.22
N GLY A 110 -11.09 -2.23 -9.14
CA GLY A 110 -12.38 -1.54 -9.08
C GLY A 110 -13.58 -2.50 -9.09
N GLY A 111 -13.37 -3.77 -8.74
CA GLY A 111 -14.43 -4.77 -8.58
C GLY A 111 -14.94 -5.35 -9.91
N LYS A 112 -14.28 -4.98 -11.01
CA LYS A 112 -14.57 -5.48 -12.36
C LYS A 112 -13.85 -6.81 -12.53
N THR A 113 -14.60 -7.90 -12.44
CA THR A 113 -14.19 -9.27 -12.84
C THR A 113 -15.42 -10.07 -13.20
#